data_AF-A0A2V8QMZ3-F1
#
_entry.id   AF-A0A2V8QMZ3-F1
#
_cell.length_a   1.000
_cell.length_b   1.000
_cell.length_c   1.000
_cell.angle_alpha   90.00
_cell.angle_beta   90.00
_cell.angle_gamma   90.00
#
_symmetry.space_group_name_H-M   'P 1'
#
loop_
_entity.id
_entity.type
_entity.pdbx_description
1 polymer ?
#
loop_
_entity_poly.entity_id
_entity_poly.type
_entity_poly.pdbx_seq_one_letter_code
_entity_poly.pdbx_strand_id
1 'polypeptide(L)'
;MQRMIYDLFRRQNRRTFGQVRGTNAGASSLPFVIYNDNYAFDEYITAVGNSGFAGVLWSPEVRGGKGEEMLRRMQAVVFSPLALFNGWATDDKLWTHEEVKDDIRAAIILRMRLLPYLYTTFAQYHYEGTPVVRPMQLVEGFKAAGQPERGRLDAAANPYAISLVEEVKDQYMLGDSLLVAPIPPGVKTRKVVLPAGRWYDFYTGELAGDGQTIEVTPPLSRIPLFVRDGALIPLIGERQWAPGPDEVLPLEVRHYGELPGETALYDDDGESFDYERGDYSWTRLSVTKDARGAWRGQVTPDKSGKRWRYSNVSWTFMTGVAANTL
;
A
#
# COMPACT_ATOMS: atom_id res chain seq x y z
N MET A 1 -5.55 -26.99 -6.64
CA MET A 1 -6.83 -26.25 -6.59
C MET A 1 -6.72 -24.84 -7.18
N GLN A 2 -5.88 -23.96 -6.63
CA GLN A 2 -5.70 -22.58 -7.13
C GLN A 2 -5.51 -22.51 -8.66
N ARG A 3 -4.56 -23.29 -9.21
CA ARG A 3 -4.30 -23.35 -10.66
C ARG A 3 -5.52 -23.78 -11.48
N MET A 4 -6.28 -24.76 -11.00
CA MET A 4 -7.50 -25.23 -11.69
C MET A 4 -8.57 -24.13 -11.78
N ILE A 5 -8.76 -23.36 -10.70
CA ILE A 5 -9.68 -22.21 -10.70
C ILE A 5 -9.17 -21.13 -11.65
N TYR A 6 -7.88 -20.80 -11.56
CA TYR A 6 -7.24 -19.84 -12.45
C TYR A 6 -7.43 -20.21 -13.94
N ASP A 7 -7.16 -21.47 -14.30
CA ASP A 7 -7.29 -21.96 -15.68
C ASP A 7 -8.75 -21.88 -16.19
N LEU A 8 -9.74 -22.09 -15.32
CA LEU A 8 -11.17 -21.99 -15.67
C LEU A 8 -11.55 -20.55 -16.09
N PHE A 9 -11.09 -19.56 -15.32
CA PHE A 9 -11.30 -18.15 -15.61
C PHE A 9 -10.50 -17.69 -16.84
N ARG A 10 -9.24 -18.15 -16.95
CA ARG A 10 -8.37 -17.86 -18.09
C ARG A 10 -8.94 -18.36 -19.42
N ARG A 11 -9.55 -19.55 -19.46
CA ARG A 11 -10.23 -20.06 -20.67
C ARG A 11 -11.37 -19.17 -21.18
N GLN A 12 -11.92 -18.33 -20.31
CA GLN A 12 -13.00 -17.39 -20.63
C GLN A 12 -12.47 -15.97 -20.88
N ASN A 13 -11.15 -15.80 -21.00
CA ASN A 13 -10.50 -14.49 -21.08
C ASN A 13 -10.93 -13.53 -19.96
N ARG A 14 -11.08 -14.05 -18.73
CA ARG A 14 -11.58 -13.27 -17.59
C ARG A 14 -10.66 -13.45 -16.40
N ARG A 15 -10.16 -12.36 -15.83
CA ARG A 15 -9.40 -12.37 -14.58
C ARG A 15 -10.29 -12.79 -13.41
N THR A 16 -9.64 -13.32 -12.39
CA THR A 16 -10.26 -13.61 -11.09
C THR A 16 -9.33 -13.11 -10.01
N PHE A 17 -9.86 -12.88 -8.82
CA PHE A 17 -9.07 -12.54 -7.63
C PHE A 17 -9.80 -13.08 -6.41
N GLY A 18 -9.17 -14.00 -5.69
CA GLY A 18 -9.82 -14.78 -4.65
C GLY A 18 -9.01 -14.93 -3.38
N GLN A 19 -9.55 -15.70 -2.45
CA GLN A 19 -8.88 -16.03 -1.19
C GLN A 19 -8.44 -17.49 -1.18
N VAL A 20 -7.37 -17.80 -0.44
CA VAL A 20 -6.90 -19.18 -0.21
C VAL A 20 -6.32 -19.32 1.20
N ARG A 21 -6.47 -20.49 1.85
CA ARG A 21 -5.89 -20.74 3.19
C ARG A 21 -4.61 -21.57 3.19
N GLY A 22 -4.18 -22.03 2.01
CA GLY A 22 -3.00 -22.86 1.82
C GLY A 22 -2.39 -22.63 0.44
N THR A 23 -1.13 -22.22 0.43
CA THR A 23 -0.34 -21.99 -0.77
C THR A 23 1.13 -22.28 -0.49
N ASN A 24 1.99 -22.23 -1.50
CA ASN A 24 3.43 -22.47 -1.35
C ASN A 24 4.23 -21.79 -2.48
N ALA A 25 5.54 -22.01 -2.51
CA ALA A 25 6.43 -21.60 -3.58
C ALA A 25 5.88 -21.97 -4.98
N GLY A 26 6.05 -21.06 -5.95
CA GLY A 26 5.51 -21.19 -7.30
C GLY A 26 4.06 -20.72 -7.47
N ALA A 27 3.45 -20.16 -6.42
CA ALA A 27 2.11 -19.57 -6.48
C ALA A 27 2.08 -18.05 -6.66
N SER A 28 3.23 -17.38 -6.82
CA SER A 28 3.32 -15.92 -6.98
C SER A 28 2.50 -15.37 -8.17
N SER A 29 2.32 -16.17 -9.21
CA SER A 29 1.52 -15.80 -10.38
C SER A 29 0.03 -16.11 -10.25
N LEU A 30 -0.40 -16.74 -9.15
CA LEU A 30 -1.80 -17.13 -8.95
C LEU A 30 -2.58 -16.01 -8.26
N PRO A 31 -3.82 -15.72 -8.67
CA PRO A 31 -4.56 -14.56 -8.21
C PRO A 31 -5.30 -14.82 -6.88
N PHE A 32 -4.57 -15.30 -5.88
CA PHE A 32 -5.13 -15.63 -4.58
C PHE A 32 -4.38 -14.91 -3.45
N VAL A 33 -5.15 -14.43 -2.49
CA VAL A 33 -4.65 -13.78 -1.28
C VAL A 33 -4.87 -14.71 -0.09
N ILE A 34 -3.81 -14.91 0.69
CA ILE A 34 -3.87 -15.74 1.88
C ILE A 34 -4.65 -15.04 2.99
N TYR A 35 -5.44 -15.81 3.72
CA TYR A 35 -6.08 -15.44 4.98
C TYR A 35 -6.07 -16.66 5.93
N ASN A 36 -6.35 -16.45 7.21
CA ASN A 36 -6.50 -17.53 8.18
C ASN A 36 -7.46 -17.16 9.32
N ASP A 37 -7.64 -18.08 10.27
CA ASP A 37 -8.54 -17.89 11.42
C ASP A 37 -7.83 -17.31 12.67
N ASN A 38 -6.53 -16.98 12.56
CA ASN A 38 -5.86 -16.19 13.61
C ASN A 38 -6.47 -14.78 13.66
N TYR A 39 -6.33 -14.02 14.74
CA TYR A 39 -6.85 -12.66 14.81
C TYR A 39 -6.01 -11.67 15.61
N ALA A 40 -4.82 -12.07 16.07
CA ALA A 40 -3.89 -11.17 16.72
C ALA A 40 -3.42 -10.09 15.73
N PHE A 41 -3.59 -8.82 16.11
CA PHE A 41 -3.30 -7.68 15.24
C PHE A 41 -1.83 -7.67 14.79
N ASP A 42 -0.90 -7.81 15.75
CA ASP A 42 0.54 -7.72 15.46
C ASP A 42 1.03 -8.88 14.57
N GLU A 43 0.48 -10.09 14.77
CA GLU A 43 0.79 -11.25 13.93
C GLU A 43 0.26 -11.06 12.50
N TYR A 44 -0.91 -10.44 12.36
CA TYR A 44 -1.48 -10.06 11.06
C TYR A 44 -0.59 -9.05 10.32
N ILE A 45 -0.12 -8.00 11.00
CA ILE A 45 0.78 -7.01 10.39
C ILE A 45 2.12 -7.64 10.02
N THR A 46 2.66 -8.49 10.89
CA THR A 46 3.88 -9.25 10.61
C THR A 46 3.70 -10.15 9.38
N ALA A 47 2.56 -10.82 9.23
CA ALA A 47 2.25 -11.65 8.08
C ALA A 47 2.09 -10.83 6.78
N VAL A 48 1.50 -9.62 6.85
CA VAL A 48 1.46 -8.69 5.72
C VAL A 48 2.87 -8.37 5.25
N GLY A 49 3.76 -7.96 6.15
CA GLY A 49 5.16 -7.67 5.82
C GLY A 49 5.90 -8.88 5.25
N ASN A 50 5.81 -10.03 5.92
CA ASN A 50 6.51 -11.25 5.52
C ASN A 50 6.02 -11.86 4.19
N SER A 51 4.78 -11.57 3.78
CA SER A 51 4.23 -12.06 2.52
C SER A 51 5.10 -11.68 1.31
N GLY A 52 5.76 -10.51 1.37
CA GLY A 52 6.69 -10.06 0.35
C GLY A 52 7.94 -10.93 0.20
N PHE A 53 8.46 -11.50 1.29
CA PHE A 53 9.57 -12.47 1.21
C PHE A 53 9.14 -13.82 0.63
N ALA A 54 7.89 -14.21 0.91
CA ALA A 54 7.38 -15.53 0.56
C ALA A 54 6.81 -15.60 -0.87
N GLY A 55 6.78 -14.48 -1.60
CA GLY A 55 6.24 -14.43 -2.96
C GLY A 55 4.74 -14.72 -3.01
N VAL A 56 4.00 -14.30 -1.98
CA VAL A 56 2.55 -14.51 -1.84
C VAL A 56 1.88 -13.23 -1.38
N LEU A 57 0.56 -13.15 -1.55
CA LEU A 57 -0.24 -12.04 -1.04
C LEU A 57 -0.91 -12.45 0.27
N TRP A 58 -1.07 -11.51 1.20
CA TRP A 58 -1.73 -11.74 2.48
C TRP A 58 -2.73 -10.62 2.78
N SER A 59 -3.90 -10.97 3.34
CA SER A 59 -4.90 -10.01 3.83
C SER A 59 -5.04 -10.13 5.35
N PRO A 60 -4.83 -9.05 6.12
CA PRO A 60 -5.16 -9.00 7.53
C PRO A 60 -6.67 -8.76 7.68
N GLU A 61 -7.49 -9.71 7.21
CA GLU A 61 -8.95 -9.54 7.08
C GLU A 61 -9.61 -9.08 8.39
N VAL A 62 -10.65 -8.26 8.27
CA VAL A 62 -11.42 -7.80 9.42
C VAL A 62 -12.63 -8.70 9.60
N ARG A 63 -12.79 -9.32 10.77
CA ARG A 63 -13.94 -10.17 11.09
C ARG A 63 -14.88 -9.58 12.14
N GLY A 64 -14.44 -8.56 12.86
CA GLY A 64 -15.14 -8.02 14.03
C GLY A 64 -14.23 -7.12 14.88
N GLY A 65 -14.81 -6.52 15.91
CA GLY A 65 -14.12 -5.60 16.82
C GLY A 65 -15.09 -4.53 17.31
N LYS A 66 -14.76 -3.79 18.37
CA LYS A 66 -15.60 -2.70 18.89
C LYS A 66 -14.89 -1.37 18.79
N GLY A 67 -15.60 -0.32 18.37
CA GLY A 67 -15.13 1.06 18.28
C GLY A 67 -13.73 1.19 17.67
N GLU A 68 -12.77 1.65 18.48
CA GLU A 68 -11.37 1.83 18.08
C GLU A 68 -10.76 0.57 17.45
N GLU A 69 -11.02 -0.64 17.98
CA GLU A 69 -10.44 -1.86 17.40
C GLU A 69 -10.92 -2.10 15.97
N MET A 70 -12.22 -1.91 15.72
CA MET A 70 -12.78 -2.04 14.37
C MET A 70 -12.11 -1.03 13.43
N LEU A 71 -11.97 0.22 13.86
CA LEU A 71 -11.32 1.26 13.08
C LEU A 71 -9.85 0.95 12.79
N ARG A 72 -9.05 0.55 13.80
CA ARG A 72 -7.63 0.22 13.61
C ARG A 72 -7.43 -0.95 12.65
N ARG A 73 -8.28 -1.98 12.72
CA ARG A 73 -8.25 -3.12 11.79
C ARG A 73 -8.66 -2.69 10.38
N MET A 74 -9.69 -1.86 10.23
CA MET A 74 -10.09 -1.31 8.94
C MET A 74 -9.01 -0.41 8.33
N GLN A 75 -8.36 0.43 9.15
CA GLN A 75 -7.21 1.23 8.75
C GLN A 75 -6.06 0.36 8.25
N ALA A 76 -5.76 -0.78 8.90
CA ALA A 76 -4.72 -1.69 8.43
C ALA A 76 -5.11 -2.42 7.12
N VAL A 77 -6.35 -2.93 7.04
CA VAL A 77 -6.76 -3.79 5.91
C VAL A 77 -6.79 -3.05 4.58
N VAL A 78 -7.11 -1.75 4.59
CA VAL A 78 -7.14 -0.92 3.36
C VAL A 78 -5.75 -0.68 2.77
N PHE A 79 -4.68 -0.90 3.54
CA PHE A 79 -3.30 -0.82 3.05
C PHE A 79 -2.65 -2.18 2.82
N SER A 80 -3.48 -3.22 2.65
CA SER A 80 -3.03 -4.58 2.29
C SER A 80 -3.37 -4.94 0.83
N PRO A 81 -2.86 -6.07 0.30
CA PRO A 81 -3.23 -6.60 -1.02
C PRO A 81 -4.75 -6.71 -1.25
N LEU A 82 -5.52 -7.14 -0.25
CA LEU A 82 -6.97 -7.27 -0.33
C LEU A 82 -7.64 -6.65 0.90
N ALA A 83 -8.40 -5.58 0.68
CA ALA A 83 -9.24 -4.97 1.70
C ALA A 83 -10.52 -5.79 1.88
N LEU A 84 -10.67 -6.49 3.01
CA LEU A 84 -11.80 -7.39 3.26
C LEU A 84 -12.35 -7.24 4.67
N PHE A 85 -13.67 -7.08 4.76
CA PHE A 85 -14.45 -7.36 5.96
C PHE A 85 -15.20 -8.69 5.77
N ASN A 86 -14.79 -9.72 6.49
CA ASN A 86 -15.35 -11.06 6.46
C ASN A 86 -16.34 -11.24 7.63
N GLY A 87 -17.59 -10.84 7.38
CA GLY A 87 -18.68 -10.85 8.35
C GLY A 87 -19.42 -12.19 8.52
N TRP A 88 -18.78 -13.34 8.25
CA TRP A 88 -19.47 -14.64 8.12
C TRP A 88 -20.17 -15.12 9.40
N ALA A 89 -19.70 -14.70 10.57
CA ALA A 89 -20.23 -15.10 11.89
C ALA A 89 -20.33 -13.92 12.87
N THR A 90 -20.44 -12.69 12.37
CA THR A 90 -20.66 -11.51 13.23
C THR A 90 -21.91 -10.73 12.82
N ASP A 91 -22.62 -10.24 13.83
CA ASP A 91 -23.70 -9.27 13.65
C ASP A 91 -23.15 -7.86 13.39
N ASP A 92 -21.88 -7.59 13.73
CA ASP A 92 -21.23 -6.30 13.48
C ASP A 92 -21.28 -5.95 11.99
N LYS A 93 -21.56 -4.68 11.71
CA LYS A 93 -21.42 -4.09 10.38
C LYS A 93 -20.57 -2.84 10.51
N LEU A 94 -19.87 -2.47 9.45
CA LEU A 94 -18.98 -1.31 9.51
C LEU A 94 -19.72 -0.02 9.93
N TRP A 95 -21.00 0.11 9.59
CA TRP A 95 -21.84 1.24 9.96
C TRP A 95 -22.51 1.13 11.34
N THR A 96 -22.41 0.01 12.07
CA THR A 96 -22.99 -0.10 13.43
C THR A 96 -22.09 0.51 14.50
N HIS A 97 -20.84 0.87 14.17
CA HIS A 97 -19.90 1.55 15.05
C HIS A 97 -20.02 3.07 14.88
N GLU A 98 -21.13 3.65 15.36
CA GLU A 98 -21.48 5.06 15.20
C GLU A 98 -20.36 6.03 15.57
N GLU A 99 -19.55 5.69 16.58
CA GLU A 99 -18.42 6.47 17.09
C GLU A 99 -17.23 6.58 16.13
N VAL A 100 -17.09 5.65 15.17
CA VAL A 100 -15.95 5.57 14.24
C VAL A 100 -16.38 5.35 12.77
N LYS A 101 -17.69 5.30 12.49
CA LYS A 101 -18.21 4.93 11.14
C LYS A 101 -17.69 5.84 10.03
N ASP A 102 -17.54 7.13 10.30
CA ASP A 102 -17.08 8.11 9.32
C ASP A 102 -15.57 7.98 9.07
N ASP A 103 -14.79 7.63 10.10
CA ASP A 103 -13.37 7.33 9.97
C ASP A 103 -13.14 6.00 9.22
N ILE A 104 -13.97 4.99 9.47
CA ILE A 104 -13.98 3.74 8.69
C ILE A 104 -14.30 4.04 7.22
N ARG A 105 -15.33 4.85 6.97
CA ARG A 105 -15.70 5.28 5.60
C ARG A 105 -14.53 6.02 4.95
N ALA A 106 -13.88 6.95 5.65
CA ALA A 106 -12.74 7.69 5.14
C ALA A 106 -11.55 6.78 4.77
N ALA A 107 -11.26 5.76 5.57
CA ALA A 107 -10.24 4.76 5.25
C ALA A 107 -10.58 3.96 3.98
N ILE A 108 -11.85 3.55 3.82
CA ILE A 108 -12.33 2.84 2.61
C ILE A 108 -12.26 3.77 1.39
N ILE A 109 -12.70 5.02 1.51
CA ILE A 109 -12.61 6.01 0.43
C ILE A 109 -11.15 6.21 0.02
N LEU A 110 -10.23 6.29 0.98
CA LEU A 110 -8.80 6.45 0.67
C LEU A 110 -8.27 5.26 -0.15
N ARG A 111 -8.66 4.02 0.16
CA ARG A 111 -8.37 2.86 -0.71
C ARG A 111 -8.86 3.08 -2.13
N MET A 112 -10.11 3.50 -2.28
CA MET A 112 -10.75 3.67 -3.59
C MET A 112 -10.06 4.76 -4.40
N ARG A 113 -9.67 5.86 -3.75
CA ARG A 113 -8.89 6.93 -4.38
C ARG A 113 -7.51 6.45 -4.82
N LEU A 114 -6.87 5.56 -4.05
CA LEU A 114 -5.55 4.99 -4.36
C LEU A 114 -5.57 3.88 -5.43
N LEU A 115 -6.71 3.56 -6.04
CA LEU A 115 -6.78 2.51 -7.05
C LEU A 115 -5.73 2.64 -8.17
N PRO A 116 -5.44 3.81 -8.77
CA PRO A 116 -4.38 3.92 -9.78
C PRO A 116 -2.99 3.51 -9.27
N TYR A 117 -2.64 3.96 -8.06
CA TYR A 117 -1.38 3.63 -7.40
C TYR A 117 -1.27 2.13 -7.10
N LEU A 118 -2.33 1.58 -6.50
CA LEU A 118 -2.38 0.16 -6.12
C LEU A 118 -2.38 -0.72 -7.36
N TYR A 119 -3.14 -0.37 -8.39
CA TYR A 119 -3.22 -1.13 -9.63
C TYR A 119 -1.87 -1.17 -10.35
N THR A 120 -1.17 -0.03 -10.38
CA THR A 120 0.22 0.06 -10.86
C THR A 120 1.16 -0.81 -10.03
N THR A 121 1.02 -0.80 -8.70
CA THR A 121 1.82 -1.65 -7.81
C THR A 121 1.61 -3.15 -8.12
N PHE A 122 0.37 -3.57 -8.39
CA PHE A 122 0.08 -4.94 -8.80
C PHE A 122 0.57 -5.27 -10.22
N ALA A 123 0.60 -4.28 -11.12
CA ALA A 123 1.22 -4.44 -12.43
C ALA A 123 2.73 -4.64 -12.31
N GLN A 124 3.43 -3.88 -11.46
CA GLN A 124 4.85 -4.10 -11.15
C GLN A 124 5.08 -5.50 -10.56
N TYR A 125 4.18 -5.97 -9.68
CA TYR A 125 4.25 -7.35 -9.18
C TYR A 125 4.15 -8.39 -10.31
N HIS A 126 3.29 -8.15 -11.29
CA HIS A 126 3.15 -9.04 -12.45
C HIS A 126 4.35 -8.99 -13.41
N TYR A 127 4.78 -7.80 -13.83
CA TYR A 127 5.77 -7.62 -14.89
C TYR A 127 7.22 -7.65 -14.39
N GLU A 128 7.47 -7.20 -13.16
CA GLU A 128 8.82 -7.03 -12.59
C GLU A 128 9.09 -8.02 -11.45
N GLY A 129 8.04 -8.66 -10.90
CA GLY A 129 8.16 -9.53 -9.73
C GLY A 129 8.33 -8.77 -8.41
N THR A 130 8.20 -7.44 -8.42
CA THR A 130 8.33 -6.59 -7.23
C THR A 130 7.13 -6.81 -6.29
N PRO A 131 7.33 -7.27 -5.03
CA PRO A 131 6.21 -7.55 -4.14
C PRO A 131 5.33 -6.31 -3.87
N VAL A 132 4.00 -6.50 -3.87
CA VAL A 132 3.03 -5.42 -3.59
C VAL A 132 3.27 -4.79 -2.21
N VAL A 133 3.52 -5.64 -1.21
CA VAL A 133 3.98 -5.23 0.11
C VAL A 133 5.43 -5.67 0.24
N ARG A 134 6.32 -4.72 0.54
CA ARG A 134 7.74 -5.00 0.76
C ARG A 134 8.08 -4.85 2.25
N PRO A 135 8.62 -5.91 2.89
CA PRO A 135 9.19 -5.80 4.21
C PRO A 135 10.34 -4.78 4.22
N MET A 136 10.51 -4.07 5.34
CA MET A 136 11.48 -2.98 5.45
C MET A 136 12.92 -3.40 5.14
N GLN A 137 13.27 -4.65 5.40
CA GLN A 137 14.60 -5.21 5.15
C GLN A 137 14.96 -5.28 3.64
N LEU A 138 13.97 -5.20 2.75
CA LEU A 138 14.19 -5.11 1.30
C LEU A 138 14.27 -3.66 0.80
N VAL A 139 14.07 -2.67 1.67
CA VAL A 139 14.01 -1.26 1.29
C VAL A 139 15.42 -0.66 1.32
N GLU A 140 15.79 -0.02 0.22
CA GLU A 140 17.07 0.69 0.12
C GLU A 140 17.17 1.76 1.22
N GLY A 141 18.36 1.89 1.82
CA GLY A 141 18.59 2.85 2.90
C GLY A 141 18.00 2.43 4.25
N PHE A 142 17.27 1.31 4.35
CA PHE A 142 16.83 0.78 5.63
C PHE A 142 18.03 0.23 6.41
N LYS A 143 18.12 0.63 7.67
CA LYS A 143 19.09 0.09 8.64
C LYS A 143 18.33 -0.25 9.90
N ALA A 144 18.42 -1.51 10.32
CA ALA A 144 17.86 -1.91 11.59
C ALA A 144 18.60 -1.19 12.73
N ALA A 145 17.87 -0.80 13.77
CA ALA A 145 18.45 -0.12 14.92
C ALA A 145 19.26 -1.10 15.79
N GLY A 146 20.44 -0.64 16.23
CA GLY A 146 21.34 -1.38 17.11
C GLY A 146 22.54 -2.03 16.38
N GLN A 147 23.68 -2.08 17.05
CA GLN A 147 24.78 -2.95 16.63
C GLN A 147 24.53 -4.34 17.24
N PRO A 148 24.56 -5.42 16.45
CA PRO A 148 24.44 -6.75 17.01
C PRO A 148 25.66 -7.00 17.92
N GLU A 149 25.44 -7.05 19.22
CA GLU A 149 26.45 -7.54 20.16
C GLU A 149 26.47 -9.07 20.15
N ARG A 150 27.58 -9.66 20.61
CA ARG A 150 27.72 -11.11 20.67
C ARG A 150 26.89 -11.67 21.82
N GLY A 151 25.77 -12.31 21.48
CA GLY A 151 24.91 -13.04 22.41
C GLY A 151 25.46 -14.44 22.74
N ARG A 152 24.73 -15.17 23.58
CA ARG A 152 25.01 -16.58 23.89
C ARG A 152 24.34 -17.48 22.85
N LEU A 153 25.11 -18.40 22.27
CA LEU A 153 24.58 -19.42 21.37
C LEU A 153 23.61 -20.34 22.13
N ASP A 154 22.40 -20.47 21.62
CA ASP A 154 21.38 -21.41 22.10
C ASP A 154 20.57 -21.94 20.91
N ALA A 155 20.47 -23.25 20.75
CA ALA A 155 19.86 -23.85 19.57
C ALA A 155 18.37 -23.50 19.39
N ALA A 156 17.65 -23.19 20.48
CA ALA A 156 16.21 -22.87 20.44
C ALA A 156 15.96 -21.36 20.58
N ALA A 157 16.71 -20.69 21.46
CA ALA A 157 16.47 -19.30 21.85
C ALA A 157 17.36 -18.29 21.11
N ASN A 158 18.56 -18.67 20.66
CA ASN A 158 19.50 -17.77 19.97
C ASN A 158 20.52 -18.55 19.11
N PRO A 159 20.09 -19.15 17.99
CA PRO A 159 20.95 -20.04 17.18
C PRO A 159 22.07 -19.28 16.46
N TYR A 160 22.05 -17.94 16.50
CA TYR A 160 23.03 -17.08 15.84
C TYR A 160 23.98 -16.38 16.81
N ALA A 161 23.80 -16.56 18.13
CA ALA A 161 24.63 -15.92 19.16
C ALA A 161 24.77 -14.39 18.97
N ILE A 162 23.69 -13.74 18.57
CA ILE A 162 23.61 -12.28 18.41
C ILE A 162 22.58 -11.72 19.39
N SER A 163 22.84 -10.54 19.95
CA SER A 163 21.83 -9.75 20.63
C SER A 163 20.73 -9.39 19.62
N LEU A 164 19.47 -9.42 20.05
CA LEU A 164 18.32 -9.08 19.19
C LEU A 164 18.53 -7.70 18.59
N VAL A 165 18.81 -7.66 17.28
CA VAL A 165 18.62 -6.46 16.47
C VAL A 165 17.14 -6.11 16.58
N GLU A 166 16.77 -4.84 16.77
CA GLU A 166 15.35 -4.48 16.80
C GLU A 166 14.69 -4.87 15.47
N GLU A 167 13.91 -5.95 15.50
CA GLU A 167 13.22 -6.46 14.33
C GLU A 167 12.01 -5.58 14.03
N VAL A 168 12.05 -4.91 12.88
CA VAL A 168 10.92 -4.13 12.39
C VAL A 168 9.92 -5.08 11.73
N LYS A 169 8.81 -5.37 12.44
CA LYS A 169 7.74 -6.30 12.03
C LYS A 169 6.39 -5.64 11.83
N ASP A 170 6.26 -4.39 12.25
CA ASP A 170 5.00 -3.68 12.42
C ASP A 170 4.84 -2.49 11.45
N GLN A 171 5.70 -2.39 10.43
CA GLN A 171 5.61 -1.44 9.32
C GLN A 171 6.14 -2.08 8.04
N TYR A 172 5.69 -1.58 6.90
CA TYR A 172 6.05 -2.11 5.59
C TYR A 172 5.88 -1.06 4.51
N MET A 173 6.51 -1.27 3.35
CA MET A 173 6.23 -0.48 2.16
C MET A 173 5.04 -1.09 1.41
N LEU A 174 4.12 -0.25 0.96
CA LEU A 174 3.08 -0.60 0.00
C LEU A 174 3.45 0.05 -1.33
N GLY A 175 3.85 -0.78 -2.31
CA GLY A 175 4.46 -0.30 -3.55
C GLY A 175 5.78 0.43 -3.33
N ASP A 176 6.08 1.37 -4.23
CA ASP A 176 7.38 2.05 -4.25
C ASP A 176 7.53 3.20 -3.28
N SER A 177 6.42 3.85 -2.93
CA SER A 177 6.46 5.20 -2.35
C SER A 177 5.84 5.32 -0.96
N LEU A 178 4.95 4.41 -0.54
CA LEU A 178 4.20 4.53 0.71
C LEU A 178 4.77 3.61 1.80
N LEU A 179 5.20 4.18 2.92
CA LEU A 179 5.49 3.48 4.16
C LEU A 179 4.24 3.48 5.04
N VAL A 180 3.77 2.29 5.41
CA VAL A 180 2.56 2.08 6.22
C VAL A 180 2.98 1.59 7.60
N ALA A 181 2.52 2.25 8.66
CA ALA A 181 2.81 1.88 10.04
C ALA A 181 1.51 1.77 10.88
N PRO A 182 0.77 0.65 10.79
CA PRO A 182 -0.52 0.47 11.46
C PRO A 182 -0.44 0.58 12.99
N ILE A 183 -1.42 1.22 13.63
CA ILE A 183 -1.45 1.34 15.09
C ILE A 183 -2.30 0.22 15.70
N PRO A 184 -1.77 -0.59 16.64
CA PRO A 184 -2.57 -1.59 17.34
C PRO A 184 -3.71 -0.95 18.17
N PRO A 185 -4.84 -1.64 18.36
CA PRO A 185 -5.92 -1.15 19.22
C PRO A 185 -5.45 -0.81 20.64
N GLY A 186 -5.88 0.34 21.18
CA GLY A 186 -5.50 0.79 22.52
C GLY A 186 -4.13 1.48 22.59
N VAL A 187 -3.39 1.52 21.48
CA VAL A 187 -2.12 2.25 21.36
C VAL A 187 -2.39 3.62 20.73
N LYS A 188 -1.85 4.68 21.34
CA LYS A 188 -1.97 6.06 20.82
C LYS A 188 -0.72 6.52 20.07
N THR A 189 0.43 6.04 20.53
CA THR A 189 1.74 6.49 20.09
C THR A 189 2.56 5.26 19.71
N ARG A 190 3.29 5.34 18.60
CA ARG A 190 4.21 4.28 18.18
C ARG A 190 5.50 4.84 17.61
N LYS A 191 6.54 4.02 17.61
CA LYS A 191 7.78 4.29 16.88
C LYS A 191 7.63 3.87 15.41
N VAL A 192 8.29 4.60 14.51
CA VAL A 192 8.40 4.31 13.09
C VAL A 192 9.85 4.51 12.65
N VAL A 193 10.45 3.49 12.06
CA VAL A 193 11.82 3.54 11.52
C VAL A 193 11.74 4.02 10.08
N LEU A 194 12.21 5.24 9.82
CA LEU A 194 12.31 5.80 8.47
C LEU A 194 13.64 5.38 7.83
N PRO A 195 13.63 4.76 6.64
CA PRO A 195 14.85 4.55 5.86
C PRO A 195 15.58 5.87 5.57
N ALA A 196 16.87 5.78 5.21
CA ALA A 196 17.63 6.94 4.75
C ALA A 196 16.96 7.64 3.55
N GLY A 197 17.04 8.95 3.49
CA GLY A 197 16.28 9.80 2.58
C GLY A 197 15.10 10.47 3.28
N ARG A 198 14.66 11.62 2.76
CA ARG A 198 13.56 12.37 3.34
C ARG A 198 12.21 11.67 3.14
N TRP A 199 11.41 11.69 4.19
CA TRP A 199 10.04 11.17 4.21
C TRP A 199 9.07 12.25 4.66
N TYR A 200 7.88 12.24 4.09
CA TYR A 200 6.84 13.24 4.31
C TYR A 200 5.56 12.58 4.83
N ASP A 201 4.84 13.24 5.73
CA ASP A 201 3.51 12.78 6.13
C ASP A 201 2.56 12.81 4.92
N PHE A 202 1.87 11.69 4.67
CA PHE A 202 0.99 11.56 3.52
C PHE A 202 -0.16 12.58 3.51
N TYR A 203 -0.65 12.96 4.69
CA TYR A 203 -1.84 13.80 4.83
C TYR A 203 -1.50 15.29 4.78
N THR A 204 -0.42 15.70 5.45
CA THR A 204 -0.04 17.12 5.59
C THR A 204 1.01 17.56 4.58
N GLY A 205 1.81 16.62 4.04
CA GLY A 205 2.96 16.94 3.18
C GLY A 205 4.16 17.52 3.93
N GLU A 206 4.10 17.58 5.27
CA GLU A 206 5.20 18.02 6.12
C GLU A 206 6.32 16.99 6.19
N LEU A 207 7.55 17.45 6.38
CA LEU A 207 8.71 16.57 6.55
C LEU A 207 8.58 15.78 7.86
N ALA A 208 8.52 14.46 7.77
CA ALA A 208 8.45 13.56 8.91
C ALA A 208 9.84 13.19 9.46
N GLY A 209 10.84 13.04 8.58
CA GLY A 209 12.21 12.72 8.99
C GLY A 209 13.08 12.21 7.86
N ASP A 210 14.32 11.84 8.20
CA ASP A 210 15.33 11.33 7.26
C ASP A 210 16.25 10.33 7.98
N GLY A 211 16.15 9.03 7.65
CA GLY A 211 17.07 8.01 8.16
C GLY A 211 17.07 7.80 9.68
N GLN A 212 15.93 7.97 10.35
CA GLN A 212 15.83 7.93 11.81
C GLN A 212 14.56 7.22 12.29
N THR A 213 14.54 6.85 13.57
CA THR A 213 13.31 6.41 14.24
C THR A 213 12.58 7.63 14.78
N ILE A 214 11.33 7.80 14.39
CA ILE A 214 10.45 8.85 14.89
C ILE A 214 9.38 8.27 15.81
N GLU A 215 8.88 9.08 16.74
CA GLU A 215 7.70 8.76 17.54
C GLU A 215 6.50 9.53 17.00
N VAL A 216 5.40 8.83 16.74
CA VAL A 216 4.20 9.43 16.13
C VAL A 216 2.95 9.16 16.95
N THR A 217 2.12 10.20 17.07
CA THR A 217 0.83 10.17 17.78
C THR A 217 -0.24 10.74 16.84
N PRO A 218 -0.68 10.00 15.80
CA PRO A 218 -1.68 10.51 14.88
C PRO A 218 -3.06 10.60 15.57
N PRO A 219 -3.98 11.42 15.05
CA PRO A 219 -5.37 11.34 15.45
C PRO A 219 -5.94 9.94 15.16
N LEU A 220 -6.93 9.50 15.95
CA LEU A 220 -7.58 8.19 15.80
C LEU A 220 -8.06 7.93 14.36
N SER A 221 -8.53 8.97 13.67
CA SER A 221 -9.03 8.93 12.30
C SER A 221 -7.99 8.60 11.22
N ARG A 222 -6.69 8.59 11.55
CA ARG A 222 -5.60 8.35 10.59
C ARG A 222 -4.68 7.21 11.03
N ILE A 223 -4.24 6.46 10.03
CA ILE A 223 -3.11 5.53 10.14
C ILE A 223 -1.83 6.28 9.75
N PRO A 224 -0.70 6.11 10.45
CA PRO A 224 0.57 6.67 10.01
C PRO A 224 0.95 6.21 8.60
N LEU A 225 1.10 7.16 7.69
CA LEU A 225 1.51 6.96 6.31
C LEU A 225 2.58 7.97 5.95
N PHE A 226 3.69 7.49 5.41
CA PHE A 226 4.80 8.34 5.00
C PHE A 226 5.14 8.11 3.53
N VAL A 227 5.56 9.17 2.86
CA VAL A 227 5.85 9.17 1.43
C VAL A 227 7.29 9.60 1.20
N ARG A 228 8.02 8.86 0.39
CA ARG A 228 9.41 9.19 0.02
C ARG A 228 9.50 10.53 -0.73
N ASP A 229 10.62 11.23 -0.58
CA ASP A 229 10.93 12.45 -1.35
C ASP A 229 10.88 12.21 -2.86
N GLY A 230 10.26 13.13 -3.59
CA GLY A 230 10.05 13.06 -5.04
C GLY A 230 8.93 12.11 -5.49
N ALA A 231 8.22 11.45 -4.57
CA ALA A 231 7.15 10.52 -4.96
C ALA A 231 5.99 11.22 -5.66
N LEU A 232 5.39 10.50 -6.62
CA LEU A 232 4.13 10.84 -7.27
C LEU A 232 3.08 9.79 -6.89
N ILE A 233 2.00 10.21 -6.24
CA ILE A 233 0.87 9.35 -5.84
C ILE A 233 -0.35 9.70 -6.69
N PRO A 234 -0.70 8.87 -7.70
CA PRO A 234 -1.88 9.04 -8.52
C PRO A 234 -3.15 8.60 -7.77
N LEU A 235 -4.15 9.47 -7.77
CA LEU A 235 -5.43 9.30 -7.09
C LEU A 235 -6.59 9.62 -8.02
N ILE A 236 -7.68 8.88 -7.88
CA ILE A 236 -8.98 9.23 -8.46
C ILE A 236 -9.88 9.90 -7.42
N GLY A 237 -11.02 10.43 -7.89
CA GLY A 237 -12.07 10.96 -7.02
C GLY A 237 -12.69 9.90 -6.10
N GLU A 238 -13.40 10.36 -5.07
CA GLU A 238 -14.18 9.49 -4.18
C GLU A 238 -15.24 8.70 -4.97
N ARG A 239 -15.33 7.40 -4.68
CA ARG A 239 -16.31 6.49 -5.30
C ARG A 239 -16.54 5.23 -4.49
N GLN A 240 -17.65 4.55 -4.77
CA GLN A 240 -18.10 3.37 -4.03
C GLN A 240 -17.65 2.03 -4.65
N TRP A 241 -17.41 1.98 -5.95
CA TRP A 241 -16.98 0.77 -6.68
C TRP A 241 -15.80 1.06 -7.59
N ALA A 242 -15.07 0.02 -8.04
CA ALA A 242 -13.97 0.18 -8.98
C ALA A 242 -14.47 0.66 -10.37
N PRO A 243 -13.67 1.41 -11.13
CA PRO A 243 -14.06 1.86 -12.46
C PRO A 243 -14.28 0.71 -13.44
N GLY A 244 -15.31 0.87 -14.29
CA GLY A 244 -15.55 -0.05 -15.40
C GLY A 244 -14.47 0.05 -16.50
N PRO A 245 -14.44 -0.87 -17.48
CA PRO A 245 -13.41 -0.93 -18.52
C PRO A 245 -13.27 0.36 -19.36
N ASP A 246 -14.39 0.99 -19.70
CA ASP A 246 -14.45 2.17 -20.59
C ASP A 246 -14.68 3.48 -19.84
N GLU A 247 -14.65 3.45 -18.50
CA GLU A 247 -14.90 4.63 -17.69
C GLU A 247 -13.67 5.55 -17.66
N VAL A 248 -13.84 6.80 -18.09
CA VAL A 248 -12.79 7.83 -18.06
C VAL A 248 -12.91 8.67 -16.80
N LEU A 249 -11.81 8.85 -16.06
CA LEU A 249 -11.79 9.50 -14.75
C LEU A 249 -10.85 10.70 -14.67
N PRO A 250 -11.19 11.76 -13.91
CA PRO A 250 -10.21 12.75 -13.52
C PRO A 250 -9.11 12.11 -12.65
N LEU A 251 -7.86 12.52 -12.87
CA LEU A 251 -6.71 12.05 -12.11
C LEU A 251 -6.07 13.20 -11.33
N GLU A 252 -5.96 13.05 -10.02
CA GLU A 252 -5.13 13.90 -9.16
C GLU A 252 -3.77 13.22 -8.98
N VAL A 253 -2.67 13.91 -9.22
CA VAL A 253 -1.32 13.40 -8.92
C VAL A 253 -0.72 14.23 -7.80
N ARG A 254 -0.52 13.62 -6.64
CA ARG A 254 0.14 14.25 -5.50
C ARG A 254 1.64 14.08 -5.59
N HIS A 255 2.37 15.18 -5.57
CA HIS A 255 3.83 15.18 -5.46
C HIS A 255 4.24 15.54 -4.03
N TYR A 256 5.20 14.79 -3.49
CA TYR A 256 5.75 14.98 -2.15
C TYR A 256 7.23 15.33 -2.22
N GLY A 257 7.62 16.32 -1.41
CA GLY A 257 9.00 16.67 -1.17
C GLY A 257 9.63 17.70 -2.09
N GLU A 258 10.95 17.69 -2.12
CA GLU A 258 11.79 18.70 -2.77
C GLU A 258 12.52 18.18 -4.01
N LEU A 259 12.56 16.86 -4.20
CA LEU A 259 13.14 16.23 -5.39
C LEU A 259 12.15 16.19 -6.56
N PRO A 260 12.64 16.29 -7.81
CA PRO A 260 11.86 15.92 -8.98
C PRO A 260 11.32 14.49 -8.85
N GLY A 261 10.15 14.25 -9.43
CA GLY A 261 9.49 12.95 -9.36
C GLY A 261 9.24 12.35 -10.73
N GLU A 262 9.30 11.02 -10.82
CA GLU A 262 8.86 10.27 -11.99
C GLU A 262 8.18 8.97 -11.54
N THR A 263 7.09 8.61 -12.20
CA THR A 263 6.46 7.30 -12.08
C THR A 263 5.82 6.90 -13.42
N ALA A 264 5.66 5.59 -13.65
CA ALA A 264 4.92 5.06 -14.78
C ALA A 264 3.58 4.50 -14.29
N LEU A 265 2.47 5.10 -14.71
CA LEU A 265 1.13 4.67 -14.36
C LEU A 265 0.65 3.60 -15.35
N TYR A 266 0.30 2.43 -14.84
CA TYR A 266 -0.22 1.31 -15.63
C TYR A 266 -1.73 1.43 -15.85
N ASP A 267 -2.20 1.12 -17.05
CA ASP A 267 -3.62 1.04 -17.37
C ASP A 267 -3.93 -0.05 -18.40
N ASP A 268 -5.04 -0.76 -18.20
CA ASP A 268 -5.61 -1.77 -19.11
C ASP A 268 -7.14 -1.87 -18.89
N ASP A 269 -7.78 -2.98 -19.23
CA ASP A 269 -9.22 -3.19 -19.00
C ASP A 269 -9.66 -3.56 -17.58
N GLY A 270 -8.72 -3.91 -16.71
CA GLY A 270 -9.01 -4.34 -15.35
C GLY A 270 -9.61 -5.74 -15.24
N GLU A 271 -9.94 -6.42 -16.34
CA GLU A 271 -10.83 -7.58 -16.31
C GLU A 271 -10.47 -8.78 -17.20
N SER A 272 -9.77 -8.61 -18.32
CA SER A 272 -9.46 -9.71 -19.26
C SER A 272 -7.96 -10.03 -19.34
N PHE A 273 -7.55 -11.07 -20.08
CA PHE A 273 -6.12 -11.33 -20.32
C PHE A 273 -5.59 -10.60 -21.57
N ASP A 274 -6.27 -9.56 -22.06
CA ASP A 274 -5.89 -8.82 -23.27
C ASP A 274 -4.56 -8.08 -23.13
N TYR A 275 -4.17 -7.75 -21.89
CA TYR A 275 -2.85 -7.24 -21.57
C TYR A 275 -1.72 -8.17 -22.05
N GLU A 276 -1.92 -9.49 -22.11
CA GLU A 276 -0.91 -10.44 -22.62
C GLU A 276 -0.67 -10.31 -24.13
N ARG A 277 -1.65 -9.74 -24.86
CA ARG A 277 -1.51 -9.37 -26.27
C ARG A 277 -1.01 -7.94 -26.44
N GLY A 278 -0.61 -7.32 -25.34
CA GLY A 278 -0.13 -5.96 -25.27
C GLY A 278 -1.22 -4.91 -25.08
N ASP A 279 -2.48 -5.25 -24.81
CA ASP A 279 -3.54 -4.25 -24.61
C ASP A 279 -3.49 -3.61 -23.21
N TYR A 280 -2.45 -2.81 -23.01
CA TYR A 280 -2.19 -2.01 -21.82
C TYR A 280 -1.31 -0.81 -22.20
N SER A 281 -1.13 0.13 -21.28
CA SER A 281 -0.19 1.24 -21.41
C SER A 281 0.59 1.50 -20.11
N TRP A 282 1.79 2.06 -20.27
CA TRP A 282 2.58 2.64 -19.20
C TRP A 282 2.79 4.12 -19.50
N THR A 283 1.94 4.97 -18.92
CA THR A 283 2.02 6.42 -19.13
C THR A 283 2.92 7.04 -18.07
N ARG A 284 3.94 7.78 -18.52
CA ARG A 284 4.90 8.42 -17.63
C ARG A 284 4.34 9.72 -17.08
N LEU A 285 4.36 9.84 -15.76
CA LEU A 285 4.07 11.05 -15.01
C LEU A 285 5.38 11.57 -14.43
N SER A 286 5.68 12.85 -14.64
CA SER A 286 6.90 13.47 -14.12
C SER A 286 6.65 14.86 -13.56
N VAL A 287 7.38 15.23 -12.52
CA VAL A 287 7.35 16.56 -11.90
C VAL A 287 8.76 17.13 -11.84
N THR A 288 8.92 18.35 -12.36
CA THR A 288 10.19 19.11 -12.35
C THR A 288 9.93 20.57 -11.99
N LYS A 289 10.94 21.29 -11.50
CA LYS A 289 10.83 22.75 -11.33
C LYS A 289 11.07 23.46 -12.66
N ASP A 290 10.26 24.47 -12.97
CA ASP A 290 10.53 25.39 -14.07
C ASP A 290 11.69 26.36 -13.74
N ALA A 291 12.06 27.20 -14.71
CA ALA A 291 13.13 28.18 -14.55
C ALA A 291 12.87 29.20 -13.42
N ARG A 292 11.63 29.32 -12.93
CA ARG A 292 11.23 30.21 -11.81
C ARG A 292 11.16 29.44 -10.48
N GLY A 293 11.54 28.17 -10.47
CA GLY A 293 11.51 27.30 -9.28
C GLY A 293 10.14 26.74 -8.94
N ALA A 294 9.11 26.96 -9.76
CA ALA A 294 7.77 26.44 -9.52
C ALA A 294 7.62 25.03 -10.07
N TRP A 295 6.95 24.15 -9.33
CA TRP A 295 6.70 22.79 -9.80
C TRP A 295 5.77 22.74 -11.02
N ARG A 296 6.12 21.86 -11.95
CA ARG A 296 5.36 21.54 -13.16
C ARG A 296 5.28 20.04 -13.32
N GLY A 297 4.05 19.55 -13.41
CA GLY A 297 3.80 18.17 -13.78
C GLY A 297 3.60 18.01 -15.28
N GLN A 298 4.04 16.87 -15.81
CA GLN A 298 3.93 16.51 -17.20
C GLN A 298 3.43 15.07 -17.30
N VAL A 299 2.51 14.87 -18.25
CA VAL A 299 2.06 13.54 -18.68
C VAL A 299 2.72 13.26 -20.02
N THR A 300 3.44 12.16 -20.11
CA THR A 300 4.02 11.66 -21.34
C THR A 300 3.31 10.34 -21.68
N PRO A 301 2.33 10.35 -22.60
CA PRO A 301 1.58 9.17 -22.98
C PRO A 301 2.47 8.03 -23.48
N ASP A 302 1.99 6.81 -23.31
CA ASP A 302 2.63 5.63 -23.91
C ASP A 302 2.67 5.74 -25.44
N LYS A 303 3.82 5.43 -26.04
CA LYS A 303 4.05 5.52 -27.49
C LYS A 303 3.20 4.55 -28.31
N SER A 304 2.68 3.49 -27.69
CA SER A 304 1.79 2.53 -28.33
C SER A 304 0.43 3.11 -28.69
N GLY A 305 0.07 4.29 -28.16
CA GLY A 305 -1.25 4.92 -28.37
C GLY A 305 -2.42 4.12 -27.78
N LYS A 306 -2.11 3.15 -26.91
CA LYS A 306 -3.07 2.26 -26.27
C LYS A 306 -3.78 2.95 -25.10
N ARG A 307 -4.71 2.22 -24.48
CA ARG A 307 -5.69 2.71 -23.51
C ARG A 307 -5.10 3.64 -22.44
N TRP A 308 -5.79 4.75 -22.21
CA TRP A 308 -5.54 5.73 -21.16
C TRP A 308 -6.89 6.21 -20.61
N ARG A 309 -7.29 5.70 -19.44
CA ARG A 309 -8.60 5.97 -18.83
C ARG A 309 -8.67 7.26 -18.02
N TYR A 310 -7.62 8.07 -18.03
CA TYR A 310 -7.56 9.27 -17.20
C TYR A 310 -7.75 10.53 -18.04
N SER A 311 -8.41 11.53 -17.46
CA SER A 311 -8.62 12.86 -18.04
C SER A 311 -8.26 13.92 -17.00
N ASN A 312 -8.24 15.19 -17.43
CA ASN A 312 -8.14 16.35 -16.52
C ASN A 312 -7.06 16.18 -15.42
N VAL A 313 -5.86 15.75 -15.81
CA VAL A 313 -4.78 15.46 -14.85
C VAL A 313 -4.42 16.73 -14.08
N SER A 314 -4.72 16.74 -12.79
CA SER A 314 -4.39 17.82 -11.87
C SER A 314 -3.18 17.44 -11.02
N TRP A 315 -2.40 18.43 -10.60
CA TRP A 315 -1.18 18.22 -9.84
C TRP A 315 -1.29 18.95 -8.50
N THR A 316 -1.10 18.22 -7.41
CA THR A 316 -1.12 18.75 -6.05
C THR A 316 0.28 18.62 -5.46
N PHE A 317 0.95 19.74 -5.21
CA PHE A 317 2.28 19.76 -4.57
C PHE A 317 2.09 19.85 -3.06
N MET A 318 2.29 18.74 -2.36
CA MET A 318 1.92 18.60 -0.95
C MET A 318 2.90 19.31 -0.02
N THR A 319 4.16 19.46 -0.41
CA THR A 319 5.21 20.02 0.44
C THR A 319 5.45 21.51 0.14
N GLY A 320 5.62 22.31 1.20
CA GLY A 320 6.12 23.69 1.08
C GLY A 320 5.08 24.73 0.64
N VAL A 321 3.79 24.39 0.58
CA VAL A 321 2.74 25.42 0.55
C VAL A 321 2.67 25.99 1.96
N ALA A 322 3.10 27.24 2.13
CA ALA A 322 2.91 27.97 3.37
C ALA A 322 1.45 27.77 3.83
N ALA A 323 1.27 27.35 5.07
CA ALA A 323 -0.03 27.17 5.70
C ALA A 323 -0.78 28.51 5.78
N ASN A 324 -1.30 28.96 4.64
CA ASN A 324 -2.27 30.03 4.56
C ASN A 324 -3.63 29.37 4.49
N THR A 325 -4.30 29.34 5.64
CA THR A 325 -5.75 29.19 5.82
C THR A 325 -6.38 27.89 5.30
N LEU A 326 -6.50 26.92 6.21
CA LEU A 326 -7.78 26.23 6.44
C LEU A 326 -8.27 26.62 7.83
#